data_AF-A0A6J4TLB5-F1
#
_entry.id   AF-A0A6J4TLB5-F1
#
_cell.length_a   1.000
_cell.length_b   1.000
_cell.length_c   1.000
_cell.angle_alpha   90.00
_cell.angle_beta   90.00
_cell.angle_gamma   90.00
#
_symmetry.space_group_name_H-M   'P 1'
#
loop_
_entity.id
_entity.type
_entity.pdbx_description
1 polymer ?
#
loop_
_entity_poly.entity_id
_entity_poly.type
_entity_poly.pdbx_seq_one_letter_code
_entity_poly.pdbx_strand_id
1 'polypeptide(L)'
;MVTGAASGIGRAVCRELARQEGLAVVGIDIRWPEEESDGIVRITADVGDPASLADAFERLDAAALGSVTKLVCAAGIQQRAPT
;
A
#
# COMPACT_ATOMS: atom_id res chain seq x y z
N MET A 1 -4.06 -5.94 -0.66
CA MET A 1 -3.17 -4.82 -1.07
C MET A 1 -3.91 -3.51 -0.89
N VAL A 2 -3.25 -2.48 -0.36
CA VAL A 2 -3.81 -1.14 -0.12
C VAL A 2 -2.85 -0.09 -0.71
N THR A 3 -3.33 0.84 -1.52
CA THR A 3 -2.54 1.99 -1.99
C THR A 3 -2.76 3.22 -1.10
N GLY A 4 -1.78 4.13 -1.01
CA GLY A 4 -1.86 5.28 -0.11
C GLY A 4 -1.78 4.84 1.36
N ALA A 5 -1.02 3.78 1.62
CA ALA A 5 -1.04 3.03 2.87
C ALA A 5 -0.22 3.67 4.01
N ALA A 6 0.58 4.70 3.74
CA ALA A 6 1.44 5.30 4.76
C ALA A 6 0.67 6.21 5.74
N SER A 7 -0.53 6.68 5.39
CA SER A 7 -1.28 7.62 6.21
C SER A 7 -2.80 7.53 6.06
N GLY A 8 -3.51 8.32 6.86
CA GLY A 8 -4.96 8.54 6.74
C GLY A 8 -5.79 7.26 6.64
N ILE A 9 -6.68 7.24 5.65
CA ILE A 9 -7.61 6.12 5.41
C ILE A 9 -6.86 4.84 5.04
N GLY A 10 -5.84 4.92 4.18
CA GLY A 10 -5.08 3.74 3.75
C GLY A 10 -4.39 3.04 4.93
N ARG A 11 -3.76 3.79 5.83
CA ARG A 11 -3.16 3.23 7.06
C ARG A 11 -4.19 2.61 7.99
N ALA A 12 -5.35 3.25 8.16
CA ALA A 12 -6.44 2.70 8.97
C ALA A 12 -6.96 1.36 8.39
N VAL A 13 -7.12 1.27 7.07
CA VAL A 13 -7.52 0.03 6.38
C VAL A 13 -6.45 -1.05 6.53
N CYS A 14 -5.17 -0.71 6.37
CA CYS A 14 -4.07 -1.67 6.59
C CYS A 14 -4.12 -2.27 8.00
N ARG A 15 -4.27 -1.44 9.02
CA ARG A 15 -4.36 -1.88 10.42
C ARG A 15 -5.56 -2.78 10.67
N GLU A 16 -6.70 -2.45 10.08
CA GLU A 16 -7.91 -3.26 10.24
C GLU A 16 -7.79 -4.62 9.53
N LEU A 17 -7.24 -4.64 8.31
CA LEU A 17 -7.01 -5.89 7.58
C LEU A 17 -5.96 -6.77 8.27
N ALA A 18 -4.94 -6.18 8.89
CA ALA A 18 -3.88 -6.91 9.59
C ALA A 18 -4.36 -7.64 10.84
N ARG A 19 -5.54 -7.27 11.38
CA ARG A 19 -6.19 -7.98 12.49
C ARG A 19 -6.95 -9.24 12.05
N GLN A 20 -7.19 -9.41 10.75
CA GLN A 20 -7.91 -10.57 10.24
C GLN A 20 -6.97 -11.76 10.09
N GLU A 21 -7.31 -12.88 10.72
CA GLU A 21 -6.53 -14.11 10.59
C GLU A 21 -6.45 -14.58 9.13
N GLY A 22 -5.27 -15.06 8.72
CA GLY A 22 -5.03 -15.59 7.38
C GLY A 22 -4.83 -14.55 6.28
N LEU A 23 -4.78 -13.24 6.60
CA LEU A 23 -4.48 -12.20 5.62
C LEU A 23 -3.05 -11.66 5.78
N ALA A 24 -2.25 -11.79 4.72
CA ALA A 24 -1.06 -10.97 4.53
C ALA A 24 -1.47 -9.61 3.95
N VAL A 25 -1.08 -8.52 4.62
CA VAL A 25 -1.40 -7.16 4.17
C VAL A 25 -0.17 -6.52 3.55
N VAL A 26 -0.31 -6.14 2.28
CA VAL A 26 0.66 -5.34 1.55
C VAL A 26 0.15 -3.92 1.43
N GLY A 27 0.92 -2.95 1.90
CA GLY A 27 0.71 -1.53 1.66
C GLY A 27 1.65 -1.00 0.59
N ILE A 28 1.14 -0.12 -0.28
CA ILE A 28 1.90 0.63 -1.28
C ILE A 28 1.76 2.12 -0.97
N ASP A 29 2.88 2.82 -0.90
CA ASP A 29 2.92 4.27 -0.78
C ASP A 29 4.20 4.84 -1.40
N ILE A 30 4.19 6.11 -1.80
CA ILE A 30 5.38 6.78 -2.32
C ILE A 30 6.36 7.15 -1.20
N ARG A 31 5.87 7.27 0.05
CA ARG A 31 6.71 7.64 1.19
C ARG A 31 6.17 7.03 2.49
N TRP A 32 7.01 6.26 3.17
CA TRP A 32 6.71 5.69 4.48
C TRP A 32 7.27 6.55 5.62
N PRO A 33 6.58 6.66 6.77
CA PRO A 33 7.16 7.20 7.99
C PRO A 33 8.23 6.25 8.55
N GLU A 34 9.26 6.80 9.20
CA GLU A 34 10.36 6.03 9.82
C GLU A 34 9.89 5.14 10.96
N GLU A 35 8.95 5.62 11.76
CA GLU A 35 8.44 4.93 12.94
C GLU A 35 7.06 4.35 12.65
N GLU A 36 7.05 3.06 12.34
CA GLU A 36 6.10 2.06 12.83
C GLU A 36 6.34 0.78 12.04
N SER A 37 5.97 -0.37 12.57
CA SER A 37 5.73 -1.57 11.78
C SER A 37 4.34 -2.01 12.16
N ASP A 38 3.35 -1.78 11.29
CA ASP A 38 1.96 -2.14 11.54
C ASP A 38 1.70 -3.64 11.28
N GLY A 39 2.75 -4.48 11.25
CA GLY A 39 2.64 -5.89 10.87
C GLY A 39 2.29 -6.11 9.40
N ILE A 40 2.53 -5.09 8.55
CA ILE A 40 2.26 -5.13 7.11
C ILE A 40 3.56 -5.16 6.30
N VAL A 41 3.49 -5.69 5.09
CA VAL A 41 4.56 -5.57 4.11
C VAL A 41 4.46 -4.20 3.45
N ARG A 42 5.53 -3.40 3.58
CA ARG A 42 5.61 -2.04 3.04
C ARG A 42 6.36 -2.05 1.72
N ILE A 43 5.73 -1.52 0.68
CA ILE A 43 6.33 -1.33 -0.63
C ILE A 43 6.34 0.16 -0.95
N THR A 44 7.52 0.68 -1.29
CA THR A 44 7.66 2.05 -1.77
C THR A 44 7.51 2.08 -3.28
N ALA A 45 6.45 2.71 -3.79
CA ALA A 45 6.21 2.87 -5.23
C ALA A 45 5.26 4.05 -5.50
N ASP A 46 5.42 4.69 -6.66
CA ASP A 46 4.43 5.64 -7.19
C ASP A 46 3.39 4.89 -8.02
N VAL A 47 2.14 4.91 -7.56
CA VAL A 47 1.02 4.26 -8.27
C VAL A 47 0.64 4.96 -9.57
N GLY A 48 1.11 6.19 -9.80
CA GLY A 48 0.96 6.93 -11.05
C GLY A 48 2.03 6.58 -12.09
N ASP A 49 3.09 5.86 -11.71
CA ASP A 49 4.19 5.45 -12.60
C ASP A 49 4.15 3.93 -12.88
N PRO A 50 3.84 3.51 -14.12
CA PRO A 50 3.82 2.10 -14.49
C PRO A 50 5.16 1.38 -14.27
N ALA A 51 6.31 2.04 -14.45
CA ALA A 51 7.62 1.42 -14.25
C ALA A 51 7.86 1.16 -12.76
N SER A 52 7.55 2.15 -11.90
CA SER A 52 7.61 1.99 -10.45
C SER A 52 6.72 0.85 -9.95
N LEU A 53 5.53 0.68 -10.52
CA LEU A 53 4.65 -0.44 -10.19
C LEU A 53 5.22 -1.78 -10.65
N ALA A 54 5.79 -1.89 -11.85
CA ALA A 54 6.39 -3.13 -12.32
C ALA A 54 7.50 -3.62 -11.36
N ASP A 55 8.42 -2.74 -10.99
CA ASP A 55 9.49 -3.03 -10.02
C ASP A 55 8.92 -3.45 -8.65
N ALA A 56 7.82 -2.84 -8.23
CA ALA A 56 7.14 -3.17 -6.98
C ALA A 56 6.52 -4.58 -7.00
N PHE A 57 5.90 -4.97 -8.11
CA PHE A 57 5.34 -6.31 -8.27
C PHE A 57 6.42 -7.39 -8.33
N GLU A 58 7.57 -7.13 -8.97
CA GLU A 58 8.71 -8.06 -8.94
C GLU A 58 9.19 -8.32 -7.50
N ARG A 59 9.24 -7.29 -6.65
CA ARG A 59 9.59 -7.44 -5.22
C ARG A 59 8.53 -8.21 -4.44
N LEU A 60 7.25 -8.06 -4.80
CA LEU A 60 6.16 -8.79 -4.15
C LEU A 60 6.15 -10.27 -4.52
N ASP A 61 6.42 -10.58 -5.78
CA ASP A 61 6.55 -11.96 -6.25
C ASP A 61 7.72 -12.66 -5.53
N ALA A 62 8.84 -11.95 -5.33
CA ALA A 62 9.97 -12.44 -4.55
C ALA A 62 9.64 -12.68 -3.06
N ALA A 63 8.63 -11.99 -2.50
CA ALA A 63 8.21 -12.13 -1.11
C ALA A 63 7.31 -13.37 -0.85
N ALA A 64 6.92 -14.11 -1.89
CA ALA A 64 6.16 -15.37 -1.80
C ALA A 64 4.84 -15.28 -0.99
N LEU A 65 4.17 -14.11 -1.02
CA LEU A 65 2.93 -13.85 -0.28
C LEU A 65 1.68 -14.47 -0.94
N GLY A 66 1.83 -15.06 -2.13
CA GLY A 66 0.72 -15.56 -2.94
C GLY A 66 0.07 -14.45 -3.79
N SER A 67 -1.10 -14.76 -4.38
CA SER A 67 -1.80 -13.83 -5.27
C SER A 67 -2.57 -12.76 -4.50
N VAL A 68 -2.74 -11.60 -5.13
CA VAL A 68 -3.59 -10.54 -4.59
C VAL A 68 -5.05 -10.95 -4.69
N THR A 69 -5.71 -11.12 -3.54
CA THR A 69 -7.15 -11.47 -3.47
C THR A 69 -8.06 -10.27 -3.21
N LYS A 70 -7.50 -9.18 -2.68
CA LYS A 70 -8.21 -7.95 -2.32
C LYS A 70 -7.36 -6.73 -2.66
N LEU A 71 -7.97 -5.72 -3.28
CA LEU A 71 -7.35 -4.44 -3.61
C LEU A 71 -8.18 -3.28 -3.04
N VAL A 72 -7.53 -2.36 -2.36
CA VAL A 72 -8.11 -1.09 -1.88
C VAL A 72 -7.34 0.07 -2.49
N CYS A 73 -8.01 0.87 -3.32
CA CYS A 73 -7.43 2.05 -3.95
C CYS A 73 -7.67 3.29 -3.08
N ALA A 74 -6.77 3.56 -2.14
CA ALA A 74 -6.87 4.73 -1.24
C ALA A 74 -5.83 5.82 -1.53
N ALA A 75 -4.86 5.57 -2.42
CA ALA A 75 -4.00 6.63 -2.95
C ALA A 75 -4.83 7.63 -3.76
N GLY A 76 -4.65 8.93 -3.48
CA GLY A 76 -5.30 10.00 -4.22
C GLY A 76 -4.76 11.37 -3.82
N ILE A 77 -4.77 12.29 -4.77
CA ILE A 77 -4.43 13.71 -4.56
C ILE A 77 -5.65 14.56 -4.92
N GLN A 78 -5.93 15.57 -4.11
CA GLN A 78 -6.96 16.56 -4.42
C GLN A 78 -6.29 17.86 -4.83
N GLN A 79 -6.54 18.30 -6.06
CA GLN A 79 -6.18 19.64 -6.52
C GLN A 79 -7.38 20.57 -6.29
N ARG A 80 -7.19 21.66 -5.56
CA ARG A 80 -8.21 22.71 -5.43
C ARG A 80 -7.94 23.75 -6.51
N ALA A 81 -8.93 23.99 -7.38
CA ALA A 81 -8.87 25.15 -8.26
C ALA A 81 -8.96 26.44 -7.44
N PRO A 82 -8.31 27.53 -7.86
CA PRO A 82 -8.50 28.84 -7.22
C PRO A 82 -9.98 29.21 -7.25
N THR A 83 -10.52 29.58 -6.09
CA THR A 83 -11.86 30.18 -5.96
C THR A 83 -11.85 31.64 -6.37
#